data_AF-A0A8A6VPE4-F1
#
_entry.id   AF-A0A8A6VPE4-F1
#
_cell.length_a   1.000
_cell.length_b   1.000
_cell.length_c   1.000
_cell.angle_alpha   90.00
_cell.angle_beta   90.00
_cell.angle_gamma   90.00
#
_symmetry.space_group_name_H-M   'P 1'
#
loop_
_entity.id
_entity.type
_entity.pdbx_description
1 polymer ?
#
loop_
_entity_poly.entity_id
_entity_poly.type
_entity_poly.pdbx_seq_one_letter_code
_entity_poly.pdbx_strand_id
1 'polypeptide(L)'
;TLTTWLWGGFSINDPTLTRFFALHFILPFTIISMSSIHILLLHNEGSSNPLGTNSDIDKIPFHPYHSYKDLLMLTTLITILFMILSFYPDMMNDPENFSKANPLVTPQHIKPEWYF
;
A
#
# COMPACT_ATOMS: atom_id res chain seq x y z
N THR A 1 21.37 -7.64 19.18
CA THR A 1 22.17 -6.64 18.44
C THR A 1 21.37 -5.99 17.32
N LEU A 2 20.68 -6.75 16.44
CA LEU A 2 19.87 -6.18 15.36
C LEU A 2 18.69 -5.33 15.87
N THR A 3 17.93 -5.81 16.85
CA THR A 3 16.76 -5.08 17.40
C THR A 3 17.16 -3.73 18.02
N THR A 4 18.18 -3.73 18.86
CA THR A 4 18.72 -2.50 19.49
C THR A 4 19.32 -1.55 18.45
N TRP A 5 19.90 -2.08 17.36
CA TRP A 5 20.37 -1.27 16.24
C TRP A 5 19.21 -0.64 15.48
N LEU A 6 18.11 -1.37 15.25
CA LEU A 6 16.92 -0.85 14.57
C LEU A 6 16.27 0.27 15.39
N TRP A 7 16.06 0.02 16.69
CA TRP A 7 15.49 1.01 17.61
C TRP A 7 16.40 2.23 17.80
N GLY A 8 17.71 2.07 17.66
CA GLY A 8 18.68 3.13 17.97
C GLY A 8 18.81 3.36 19.49
N GLY A 9 18.53 2.33 20.28
CA GLY A 9 18.45 2.39 21.74
C GLY A 9 18.00 1.04 22.34
N PHE A 10 17.69 1.04 23.63
CA PHE A 10 17.23 -0.16 24.35
C PHE A 10 15.72 -0.39 24.29
N SER A 11 14.96 0.60 23.83
CA SER A 11 13.50 0.56 23.65
C SER A 11 13.08 1.43 22.47
N ILE A 12 11.83 1.33 22.05
CA ILE A 12 11.23 2.20 21.04
C ILE A 12 11.08 3.60 21.63
N ASN A 13 11.72 4.59 21.01
CA ASN A 13 11.71 5.99 21.46
C ASN A 13 11.98 6.95 20.29
N ASP A 14 12.26 8.22 20.55
CA ASP A 14 12.52 9.27 19.54
C ASP A 14 13.47 8.86 18.39
N PRO A 15 14.61 8.15 18.64
CA PRO A 15 15.47 7.70 17.56
C PRO A 15 14.77 6.72 16.62
N THR A 16 13.91 5.86 17.16
CA THR A 16 13.12 4.91 16.36
C THR A 16 12.12 5.66 15.49
N LEU A 17 11.34 6.58 16.06
CA LEU A 17 10.30 7.33 15.35
C LEU A 17 10.89 8.17 14.21
N THR A 18 11.98 8.89 14.47
CA THR A 18 12.66 9.73 13.46
C THR A 18 13.15 8.89 12.28
N ARG A 19 13.72 7.70 12.55
CA ARG A 19 14.19 6.80 11.50
C ARG A 19 13.04 6.16 10.74
N PHE A 20 11.96 5.79 11.43
CA PHE A 20 10.78 5.20 10.80
C PHE A 20 10.10 6.22 9.88
N PHE A 21 10.04 7.49 10.27
CA PHE A 21 9.59 8.56 9.38
C PHE A 21 10.47 8.70 8.13
N ALA A 22 11.80 8.73 8.29
CA ALA A 22 12.72 8.81 7.16
C ALA A 22 12.61 7.58 6.22
N LEU A 23 12.45 6.38 6.78
CA LEU A 23 12.22 5.15 6.02
C LEU A 23 10.87 5.18 5.31
N HIS A 24 9.80 5.55 6.01
CA HIS A 24 8.46 5.70 5.44
C HIS A 24 8.45 6.72 4.29
N PHE A 25 9.25 7.79 4.38
CA PHE A 25 9.36 8.77 3.31
C PHE A 25 10.06 8.21 2.07
N ILE A 26 11.16 7.47 2.21
CA ILE A 26 11.93 6.97 1.05
C ILE A 26 11.27 5.74 0.40
N LEU A 27 10.61 4.88 1.17
CA LEU A 27 10.05 3.61 0.68
C LEU A 27 9.06 3.77 -0.50
N PRO A 28 8.10 4.71 -0.50
CA PRO A 28 7.22 4.94 -1.63
C PRO A 28 7.96 5.21 -2.95
N PHE A 29 9.08 5.95 -2.93
CA PHE A 29 9.88 6.19 -4.12
C PHE A 29 10.59 4.93 -4.61
N THR A 30 11.07 4.09 -3.68
CA THR A 30 11.64 2.79 -4.04
C THR A 30 10.58 1.87 -4.68
N ILE A 31 9.34 1.91 -4.17
CA ILE A 31 8.21 1.16 -4.74
C ILE A 31 7.91 1.67 -6.15
N ILE A 32 7.83 2.98 -6.38
CA ILE A 32 7.63 3.55 -7.73
C ILE A 32 8.72 3.07 -8.71
N SER A 33 9.99 3.06 -8.29
CA SER A 33 11.09 2.55 -9.11
C SER A 33 10.91 1.06 -9.43
N MET A 34 10.56 0.24 -8.44
CA MET A 34 10.33 -1.20 -8.64
C MET A 34 9.11 -1.47 -9.51
N SER A 35 8.02 -0.70 -9.35
CA SER A 35 6.84 -0.76 -10.21
C SER A 35 7.18 -0.39 -11.65
N SER A 36 8.09 0.56 -11.89
CA SER A 36 8.52 0.92 -13.24
C SER A 36 9.31 -0.22 -13.90
N ILE A 37 10.21 -0.87 -13.16
CA ILE A 37 10.93 -2.07 -13.62
C ILE A 37 9.94 -3.20 -13.90
N HIS A 38 8.96 -3.41 -13.01
CA HIS A 38 7.92 -4.40 -13.19
C HIS A 38 7.15 -4.20 -14.49
N ILE A 39 6.73 -2.96 -14.80
CA ILE A 39 6.01 -2.64 -16.05
C ILE A 39 6.90 -2.81 -17.27
N LEU A 40 8.19 -2.47 -17.19
CA LEU A 40 9.15 -2.72 -18.26
C LEU A 40 9.24 -4.23 -18.59
N LEU A 41 9.35 -5.07 -17.56
CA LEU A 41 9.38 -6.52 -17.73
C LEU A 41 8.06 -7.06 -18.28
N LEU A 42 6.93 -6.53 -17.83
CA LEU A 42 5.61 -6.86 -18.37
C LEU A 42 5.51 -6.51 -19.86
N HIS A 43 6.11 -5.40 -20.30
CA HIS A 43 6.08 -4.98 -21.70
C HIS A 43 6.94 -5.87 -22.63
N ASN A 44 7.91 -6.62 -22.09
CA ASN A 44 8.71 -7.55 -22.89
C ASN A 44 7.88 -8.76 -23.36
N GLU A 45 7.07 -9.35 -22.47
CA GLU A 45 6.27 -10.55 -22.75
C GLU A 45 4.81 -10.24 -23.11
N GLY A 46 4.29 -9.10 -22.64
CA GLY A 46 2.88 -8.74 -22.71
C GLY A 46 2.05 -9.32 -21.56
N SER A 47 0.77 -8.97 -21.53
CA SER A 47 -0.18 -9.48 -20.53
C SER A 47 -0.64 -10.90 -20.88
N SER A 48 -0.85 -11.73 -19.87
CA SER A 48 -1.60 -12.98 -20.02
C SER A 48 -3.11 -12.71 -20.15
N ASN A 49 -3.88 -13.77 -20.43
CA ASN A 49 -5.33 -13.70 -20.52
C ASN A 49 -5.97 -14.82 -19.67
N PRO A 50 -7.27 -14.72 -19.35
CA PRO A 50 -7.95 -15.67 -18.46
C PRO A 50 -7.92 -17.14 -18.92
N LEU A 51 -7.78 -17.39 -20.23
CA LEU A 51 -7.70 -18.75 -20.78
C LEU A 51 -6.28 -19.32 -20.71
N GLY A 52 -5.26 -18.48 -20.45
CA GLY A 52 -3.85 -18.89 -20.42
C GLY A 52 -3.29 -19.32 -21.77
N THR A 53 -4.00 -19.06 -22.87
CA THR A 53 -3.56 -19.40 -24.24
C THR A 53 -2.80 -18.26 -24.90
N ASN A 54 -2.21 -18.47 -26.07
CA ASN A 54 -1.54 -17.39 -26.81
C ASN A 54 -2.56 -16.30 -27.21
N SER A 55 -2.33 -15.06 -26.76
CA SER A 55 -3.17 -13.89 -27.06
C SER A 55 -2.83 -13.18 -28.38
N ASP A 56 -1.70 -13.48 -29.03
CA ASP A 56 -1.25 -12.77 -30.24
C ASP A 56 -2.23 -12.86 -31.41
N ILE A 57 -3.08 -13.88 -31.41
CA ILE A 57 -4.09 -14.11 -32.45
C ILE A 57 -5.22 -13.08 -32.44
N ASP A 58 -5.44 -12.37 -31.33
CA ASP A 58 -6.57 -11.44 -31.14
C ASP A 58 -6.21 -10.28 -30.19
N LYS A 59 -5.12 -9.57 -30.51
CA LYS A 59 -4.74 -8.37 -29.76
C LYS A 59 -5.55 -7.17 -30.20
N ILE A 60 -6.08 -6.43 -29.22
CA ILE A 60 -6.67 -5.10 -29.42
C ILE A 60 -5.72 -4.02 -28.92
N PRO A 61 -5.75 -2.80 -29.49
CA PRO A 61 -4.93 -1.70 -28.99
C PRO A 61 -5.37 -1.30 -27.58
N PHE A 62 -4.42 -0.81 -26.76
CA PHE A 62 -4.72 -0.38 -25.39
C PHE A 62 -5.76 0.77 -25.36
N HIS A 63 -5.57 1.78 -26.22
CA HIS A 63 -6.54 2.84 -26.43
C HIS A 63 -7.40 2.54 -27.67
N PRO A 64 -8.74 2.68 -27.61
CA PRO A 64 -9.54 3.22 -26.50
C PRO A 64 -9.99 2.18 -25.45
N TYR A 65 -9.84 0.90 -25.75
CA TYR A 65 -10.54 -0.19 -25.05
C TYR A 65 -10.16 -0.30 -23.56
N HIS A 66 -8.88 -0.51 -23.26
CA HIS A 66 -8.42 -0.62 -21.88
C HIS A 66 -8.41 0.74 -21.17
N SER A 67 -8.13 1.84 -21.90
CA SER A 67 -8.19 3.19 -21.31
C SER A 67 -9.55 3.53 -20.71
N TYR A 68 -10.67 3.25 -21.40
CA TYR A 68 -12.00 3.52 -20.85
C TYR A 68 -12.40 2.53 -19.75
N LYS A 69 -11.98 1.26 -19.87
CA LYS A 69 -12.18 0.27 -18.80
C LYS A 69 -11.48 0.70 -17.51
N ASP A 70 -10.22 1.14 -17.60
CA ASP A 70 -9.43 1.58 -16.46
C ASP A 70 -10.00 2.87 -15.86
N LEU A 71 -10.48 3.80 -16.68
CA LEU A 71 -11.16 5.01 -16.22
C LEU A 71 -12.41 4.67 -15.39
N LEU A 72 -13.25 3.73 -15.87
CA LEU A 72 -14.40 3.25 -15.12
C LEU A 72 -13.95 2.70 -13.76
N MET A 73 -12.95 1.81 -13.73
CA MET A 73 -12.44 1.23 -12.49
C MET A 73 -11.89 2.30 -11.54
N LEU A 74 -11.15 3.29 -12.03
CA LEU A 74 -10.64 4.40 -11.25
C LEU A 74 -11.78 5.24 -10.64
N THR A 75 -12.83 5.53 -11.40
CA THR A 75 -14.00 6.26 -10.87
C THR A 75 -14.73 5.47 -9.78
N THR A 76 -14.86 4.14 -9.93
CA THR A 76 -15.44 3.29 -8.89
C THR A 76 -14.58 3.25 -7.62
N LEU A 77 -13.25 3.18 -7.76
CA LEU A 77 -12.32 3.21 -6.62
C LEU A 77 -12.43 4.54 -5.86
N ILE A 78 -12.40 5.67 -6.58
CA ILE A 78 -12.47 7.01 -5.97
C ILE A 78 -13.82 7.23 -5.27
N THR A 79 -14.92 6.80 -5.88
CA THR A 79 -16.25 6.92 -5.26
C THR A 79 -16.34 6.12 -3.97
N ILE A 80 -15.87 4.86 -3.96
CA ILE A 80 -15.84 4.05 -2.73
C ILE A 80 -14.94 4.70 -1.66
N LEU A 81 -13.76 5.19 -2.05
CA LEU A 81 -12.85 5.88 -1.13
C LEU A 81 -13.52 7.10 -0.50
N PHE A 82 -14.19 7.95 -1.30
CA PHE A 82 -14.89 9.12 -0.76
C PHE A 82 -16.09 8.76 0.10
N MET A 83 -16.80 7.67 -0.20
CA MET A 83 -17.87 7.18 0.67
C MET A 83 -17.32 6.79 2.05
N ILE A 84 -16.19 6.09 2.11
CA ILE A 84 -15.55 5.72 3.37
C ILE A 84 -15.10 6.98 4.11
N LEU A 85 -14.33 7.85 3.46
CA LEU A 85 -13.79 9.06 4.10
C LEU A 85 -14.88 10.03 4.59
N SER A 86 -16.00 10.14 3.89
CA SER A 86 -17.05 11.11 4.21
C SER A 86 -18.06 10.60 5.24
N PHE A 87 -18.39 9.30 5.21
CA PHE A 87 -19.46 8.74 6.05
C PHE A 87 -18.94 7.85 7.17
N TYR A 88 -17.79 7.20 6.99
CA TYR A 88 -17.24 6.22 7.94
C TYR A 88 -15.71 6.27 8.05
N PRO A 89 -15.10 7.45 8.32
CA PRO A 89 -13.65 7.64 8.25
C PRO A 89 -12.86 6.72 9.20
N ASP A 90 -13.45 6.36 10.34
CA ASP A 90 -12.80 5.55 11.38
C ASP A 90 -13.18 4.07 11.35
N MET A 91 -13.95 3.61 10.36
CA MET A 91 -14.42 2.21 10.30
C MET A 91 -13.27 1.20 10.27
N MET A 92 -12.13 1.57 9.69
CA MET A 92 -10.95 0.72 9.56
C MET A 92 -9.85 1.06 10.58
N ASN A 93 -10.09 2.01 11.49
CA ASN A 93 -9.14 2.44 12.53
C ASN A 93 -9.40 1.71 13.84
N ASP A 94 -8.34 1.54 14.64
CA ASP A 94 -8.48 1.11 16.03
C ASP A 94 -8.67 2.34 16.95
N PRO A 95 -9.72 2.36 17.82
CA PRO A 95 -9.92 3.42 18.79
C PRO A 95 -8.71 3.71 19.70
N GLU A 96 -7.87 2.70 19.98
CA GLU A 96 -6.70 2.84 20.85
C GLU A 96 -5.65 3.82 20.26
N ASN A 97 -5.58 3.96 18.92
CA ASN A 97 -4.64 4.86 18.24
C ASN A 97 -4.98 6.36 18.41
N PHE A 98 -6.16 6.70 18.95
CA PHE A 98 -6.48 8.10 19.32
C PHE A 98 -5.89 8.51 20.66
N SER A 99 -5.40 7.56 21.45
CA SER A 99 -4.69 7.83 22.70
C SER A 99 -3.19 7.98 22.44
N LYS A 100 -2.52 8.87 23.18
CA LYS A 100 -1.06 8.99 23.10
C LYS A 100 -0.41 7.69 23.59
N ALA A 101 0.64 7.26 22.90
CA ALA A 101 1.42 6.09 23.30
C ALA A 101 1.96 6.24 24.74
N ASN A 102 1.82 5.19 25.54
CA ASN A 102 2.35 5.12 26.90
C ASN A 102 3.20 3.85 27.05
N PRO A 103 4.53 3.96 27.22
CA PRO A 103 5.41 2.78 27.29
C PRO A 103 5.20 1.93 28.55
N LEU A 104 4.44 2.41 29.53
CA LEU A 104 4.14 1.69 30.78
C LEU A 104 2.79 0.96 30.75
N VAL A 105 1.99 1.14 29.69
CA VAL A 105 0.64 0.57 29.60
C VAL A 105 0.48 -0.12 28.25
N THR A 106 0.27 -1.43 28.29
CA THR A 106 -0.11 -2.21 27.11
C THR A 106 -1.62 -2.26 27.01
N PRO A 107 -2.23 -1.96 25.85
CA PRO A 107 -3.66 -2.15 25.67
C PRO A 107 -4.08 -3.61 25.76
N GLN A 108 -5.32 -3.86 26.19
CA GLN A 108 -5.79 -5.20 26.50
C GLN A 108 -5.91 -6.10 25.26
N HIS A 109 -6.26 -5.52 24.11
CA HIS A 109 -6.50 -6.25 22.86
C HIS A 109 -5.59 -5.76 21.72
N ILE A 110 -4.30 -5.59 22.02
CA ILE A 110 -3.28 -5.17 21.05
C ILE A 110 -3.32 -6.05 19.78
N LYS A 111 -3.44 -5.40 18.62
CA LYS A 111 -3.52 -6.03 17.29
C LYS A 111 -2.97 -5.09 16.22
N PRO A 112 -2.47 -5.60 15.08
CA PRO A 112 -2.12 -4.78 13.94
C PRO A 112 -3.38 -4.31 13.19
N GLU A 113 -3.18 -3.44 12.20
CA GLU A 113 -4.21 -3.09 11.23
C GLU A 113 -4.66 -4.31 10.41
N TRP A 114 -5.88 -4.24 9.88
CA TRP A 114 -6.59 -5.37 9.26
C TRP A 114 -5.92 -6.02 8.04
N TYR A 115 -4.94 -5.36 7.41
CA TYR A 115 -4.24 -5.82 6.21
C TYR A 115 -2.90 -6.51 6.50
N PHE A 116 -2.57 -6.74 7.78
CA PHE A 116 -1.44 -7.57 8.22
C PHE A 116 -1.91 -8.95 8.69
#